data_AF-A0A2N2B6S4-F1
#
_entry.id   AF-A0A2N2B6S4-F1
#
_cell.length_a   1.000
_cell.length_b   1.000
_cell.length_c   1.000
_cell.angle_alpha   90.00
_cell.angle_beta   90.00
_cell.angle_gamma   90.00
#
_symmetry.space_group_name_H-M   'P 1'
#
loop_
_entity.id
_entity.type
_entity.pdbx_description
1 polymer ?
#
loop_
_entity_poly.entity_id
_entity_poly.type
_entity_poly.pdbx_seq_one_letter_code
_entity_poly.pdbx_strand_id
1 'polypeptide(L)' 'MLSEKLLAELNLQMKYEFYSSHLYLAYAGYAYKEDLEGFANFFIVQAEE' A
#
# COMPACT_ATOMS: atom_id res chain seq x y z
N MET A 1 11.73 26.11 -7.26
CA MET A 1 10.45 25.41 -6.97
C MET A 1 10.28 24.29 -7.98
N LEU A 2 9.58 23.21 -7.62
CA LEU A 2 9.25 22.12 -8.56
C LEU A 2 8.36 22.65 -9.69
N SER A 3 8.43 22.03 -10.87
CA SER A 3 7.50 22.35 -11.97
C SER A 3 6.11 21.85 -11.64
N GLU A 4 5.07 22.49 -12.21
CA GLU A 4 3.67 22.08 -12.01
C GLU A 4 3.45 20.62 -12.44
N LYS A 5 4.06 20.22 -13.55
CA LYS A 5 4.01 18.82 -14.03
C LYS A 5 4.60 17.87 -12.99
N LEU A 6 5.79 18.16 -12.46
CA LEU A 6 6.43 17.28 -11.46
C LEU A 6 5.61 17.23 -10.17
N LEU A 7 5.06 18.36 -9.72
CA LEU A 7 4.19 18.40 -8.55
C LEU A 7 2.92 17.57 -8.74
N ALA A 8 2.30 17.62 -9.92
CA ALA A 8 1.12 16.82 -10.25
C ALA A 8 1.42 15.31 -10.22
N GLU A 9 2.53 14.88 -10.82
CA GLU A 9 2.92 13.47 -10.82
C GLU A 9 3.28 12.96 -9.42
N LEU A 10 3.92 13.78 -8.58
CA LEU A 10 4.21 13.41 -7.18
C LEU A 10 2.93 13.24 -6.36
N ASN A 11 1.95 14.14 -6.52
CA ASN A 11 0.66 14.01 -5.86
C ASN A 11 -0.11 12.77 -6.34
N LEU A 12 -0.01 12.46 -7.65
CA LEU A 12 -0.58 11.25 -8.20
C LEU A 12 0.08 10.00 -7.62
N GLN A 13 1.41 10.01 -7.46
CA GLN A 13 2.16 8.91 -6.84
C GLN A 13 1.74 8.70 -5.39
N MET A 14 1.61 9.78 -4.59
CA MET A 14 1.12 9.68 -3.20
C MET A 14 -0.24 8.99 -3.13
N LYS A 15 -1.15 9.27 -4.06
CA LYS A 15 -2.45 8.58 -4.16
C LYS A 15 -2.26 7.08 -4.41
N TYR A 16 -1.32 6.68 -5.26
CA TYR A 16 -1.03 5.28 -5.52
C TYR A 16 -0.43 4.59 -4.29
N GLU A 17 0.49 5.22 -3.56
CA GLU A 17 1.06 4.62 -2.34
C GLU A 17 -0.02 4.40 -1.27
N PHE A 18 -0.89 5.39 -1.04
CA PHE A 18 -2.00 5.21 -0.12
C PHE A 18 -2.96 4.12 -0.57
N TYR A 19 -3.26 4.01 -1.86
CA TYR A 19 -4.10 2.93 -2.36
C TYR A 19 -3.45 1.56 -2.13
N SER A 20 -2.15 1.45 -2.41
CA SER A 20 -1.37 0.22 -2.21
C SER A 20 -1.37 -0.23 -0.75
N SER A 21 -1.18 0.68 0.21
CA SER A 21 -1.18 0.32 1.63
C SER A 21 -2.54 -0.23 2.09
N HIS A 22 -3.66 0.38 1.67
CA HIS A 22 -5.00 -0.17 1.94
C HIS A 22 -5.22 -1.52 1.28
N LEU A 23 -4.70 -1.71 0.07
CA LEU A 23 -4.78 -2.98 -0.65
C LEU A 23 -4.00 -4.09 0.08
N TYR A 24 -2.80 -3.79 0.59
CA TYR A 24 -2.02 -4.74 1.38
C TYR A 24 -2.73 -5.12 2.68
N LEU A 25 -3.35 -4.17 3.38
CA LEU A 25 -4.17 -4.49 4.56
C LEU A 25 -5.35 -5.42 4.22
N ALA A 26 -6.00 -5.20 3.07
CA ALA A 26 -7.07 -6.09 2.61
C ALA A 26 -6.55 -7.51 2.32
N TYR A 27 -5.37 -7.63 1.68
CA TYR A 27 -4.73 -8.92 1.46
C TYR A 27 -4.27 -9.59 2.74
N ALA A 28 -3.79 -8.84 3.74
CA ALA A 28 -3.48 -9.37 5.05
C ALA A 28 -4.73 -9.98 5.72
N GLY A 29 -5.86 -9.27 5.66
CA GLY A 29 -7.14 -9.77 6.16
C GLY A 29 -7.61 -11.05 5.44
N TYR A 30 -7.43 -11.11 4.11
CA TYR A 30 -7.70 -12.32 3.34
C TYR A 30 -6.77 -13.48 3.75
N ALA A 31 -5.47 -13.23 3.88
CA ALA A 31 -4.50 -14.26 4.27
C ALA A 31 -4.77 -14.81 5.68
N TYR A 32 -5.19 -13.97 6.64
CA TYR A 32 -5.64 -14.45 7.95
C TYR A 32 -6.85 -15.36 7.86
N LYS A 33 -7.82 -15.03 6.99
CA LYS A 33 -9.02 -15.85 6.81
C LYS A 33 -8.69 -17.25 6.27
N GLU A 34 -7.65 -17.36 5.45
CA GLU A 34 -7.21 -18.62 4.85
C GLU A 34 -6.13 -19.35 5.68
N ASP A 35 -5.94 -18.97 6.96
CA ASP A 35 -4.92 -19.53 7.87
C ASP A 35 -3.47 -19.41 7.35
N LEU A 36 -3.19 -18.37 6.53
CA LEU A 36 -1.88 -18.08 5.95
C LEU A 36 -1.14 -16.97 6.73
N GLU A 37 -0.89 -17.18 8.02
CA GLU A 37 -0.37 -16.14 8.93
C GLU A 37 0.96 -15.49 8.48
N GLY A 38 1.87 -16.26 7.88
CA GLY A 38 3.14 -15.71 7.37
C GLY A 38 2.94 -14.70 6.24
N PHE A 39 2.00 -14.96 5.33
CA PHE A 39 1.62 -14.02 4.28
C PHE A 39 0.86 -12.83 4.83
N ALA A 40 0.00 -13.05 5.82
CA ALA A 40 -0.71 -11.97 6.49
C ALA A 40 0.27 -10.97 7.13
N ASN A 41 1.28 -11.47 7.87
CA ASN A 41 2.32 -10.63 8.44
C ASN A 41 3.17 -9.92 7.37
N PHE A 42 3.52 -10.60 6.27
CA PHE A 42 4.21 -9.98 5.15
C PHE A 42 3.43 -8.77 4.62
N PHE A 43 2.13 -8.91 4.38
CA PHE A 43 1.30 -7.80 3.89
C PHE A 43 1.09 -6.68 4.92
N ILE A 44 1.08 -6.97 6.22
CA ILE A 44 1.06 -5.94 7.26
C ILE A 44 2.33 -5.07 7.18
N VAL A 45 3.51 -5.70 7.14
CA VAL A 45 4.78 -4.96 7.05
C VAL A 45 4.82 -4.12 5.77
N GLN A 46 4.35 -4.67 4.64
CA GLN A 46 4.28 -3.93 3.37
C GLN A 46 3.28 -2.76 3.39
N ALA A 47 2.28 -2.77 4.27
CA ALA A 47 1.35 -1.64 4.41
C ALA A 47 1.95 -0.47 5.21
N GLU A 48 3.03 -0.70 5.96
CA GLU A 48 3.75 0.30 6.76
C GLU A 48 4.96 0.94 6.04
N GLU A 49 5.43 0.33 4.94
CA GLU A 49 6.46 0.87 4.04
C GLU A 49 5.95 2.06 3.20
#